data_AF-A0A8J2RPL0-F1
#
_entry.id   AF-A0A8J2RPL0-F1
#
_cell.length_a   1.000
_cell.length_b   1.000
_cell.length_c   1.000
_cell.angle_alpha   90.00
_cell.angle_beta   90.00
_cell.angle_gamma   90.00
#
_symmetry.space_group_name_H-M   'P 1'
#
loop_
_entity.id
_entity.type
_entity.pdbx_description
1 polymer ?
#
loop_
_entity_poly.entity_id
_entity_poly.type
_entity_poly.pdbx_seq_one_letter_code
_entity_poly.pdbx_strand_id
1 'polypeptide(L)'
;MIYNAFAVYIKNITQHRSSLRFPSEEDLNGAAVALMQLQDTYKLDTHALAEGKVLGRKRSRQLTEALNKFEDESNKTVTRQDILGYLAFSTYKKGNVKEALHLTRELVKIVPNHQHALGNIKQYEKLLLQQGISLEPKETAEPNLTHKLRKDHWNNYEKLCRGEKLMDPKIEARLRCRYVTNNVPLFFIQPLKMEEAFLKPLLFIYHNVINDEEINIVKKLAQPNFKRITVTEKDTGRSVEVQYRISKAAFLKDSEHELILKVAKTTQTSTFKLKR
;
A
#
# COMPACT_ATOMS: atom_id res chain seq x y z
N MET A 1 -19.42 35.82 -24.17
CA MET A 1 -18.18 35.70 -23.35
C MET A 1 -18.18 34.33 -22.70
N ILE A 2 -17.35 33.40 -23.19
CA ILE A 2 -17.24 32.06 -22.63
C ILE A 2 -16.38 32.16 -21.37
N TYR A 3 -16.99 31.91 -20.21
CA TYR A 3 -16.29 31.90 -18.93
C TYR A 3 -15.31 30.72 -18.94
N ASN A 4 -14.02 31.00 -19.14
CA ASN A 4 -13.00 29.96 -19.27
C ASN A 4 -12.61 29.46 -17.86
N ALA A 5 -13.45 28.59 -17.30
CA ALA A 5 -13.27 28.02 -15.97
C ALA A 5 -11.91 27.33 -15.80
N PHE A 6 -11.33 26.80 -16.88
CA PHE A 6 -9.99 26.23 -16.87
C PHE A 6 -8.91 27.28 -16.61
N ALA A 7 -8.98 28.43 -17.28
CA ALA A 7 -8.03 29.53 -17.05
C ALA A 7 -8.13 30.09 -15.62
N VAL A 8 -9.35 30.17 -15.07
CA VAL A 8 -9.59 30.59 -13.67
C VAL A 8 -9.02 29.55 -12.69
N TYR A 9 -9.25 28.26 -12.94
CA TYR A 9 -8.73 27.16 -12.12
C TYR A 9 -7.20 27.13 -12.08
N ILE A 10 -6.55 27.23 -13.24
CA ILE A 10 -5.08 27.27 -13.33
C ILE A 10 -4.53 28.51 -12.64
N LYS A 11 -5.15 29.69 -12.81
CA LYS A 11 -4.72 30.93 -12.14
C LYS A 11 -4.84 30.82 -10.62
N ASN A 12 -5.91 30.20 -10.11
CA ASN A 12 -6.15 29.98 -8.69
C ASN A 12 -5.13 28.99 -8.08
N ILE A 13 -4.84 27.88 -8.76
CA ILE A 13 -3.81 26.92 -8.33
C ILE A 13 -2.40 27.53 -8.37
N THR A 14 -2.10 28.32 -9.40
CA THR A 14 -0.79 28.94 -9.55
C THR A 14 -0.54 29.98 -8.46
N GLN A 15 -1.57 30.75 -8.07
CA GLN A 15 -1.51 31.70 -6.96
C GLN A 15 -1.31 31.02 -5.60
N HIS A 16 -1.82 29.81 -5.41
CA HIS A 16 -1.63 29.02 -4.19
C HIS A 16 -0.48 28.02 -4.26
N ARG A 17 0.31 28.02 -5.33
CA ARG A 17 1.38 27.03 -5.53
C ARG A 17 2.47 27.10 -4.46
N SER A 18 2.69 28.27 -3.87
CA SER A 18 3.63 28.49 -2.76
C SER A 18 3.07 28.06 -1.40
N SER A 19 1.74 28.04 -1.23
CA SER A 19 1.07 27.59 0.00
C SER A 19 0.64 26.12 -0.06
N LEU A 20 0.55 25.53 -1.25
CA LEU A 20 0.20 24.14 -1.49
C LEU A 20 1.46 23.27 -1.57
N ARG A 21 1.60 22.32 -0.64
CA ARG A 21 2.60 21.25 -0.75
C ARG A 21 2.14 20.24 -1.80
N PHE A 22 2.89 20.12 -2.89
CA PHE A 22 2.65 19.09 -3.90
C PHE A 22 3.37 17.78 -3.53
N PRO A 23 2.86 16.63 -4.00
CA PRO A 23 3.54 15.35 -3.84
C PRO A 23 4.95 15.40 -4.44
N SER A 24 5.91 14.78 -3.76
CA SER A 24 7.28 14.61 -4.23
C SER A 24 7.45 13.31 -5.01
N GLU A 25 8.65 13.07 -5.55
CA GLU A 25 9.02 11.79 -6.15
C GLU A 25 8.91 10.61 -5.15
N GLU A 26 9.20 10.87 -3.86
CA GLU A 26 9.01 9.90 -2.78
C GLU A 26 7.54 9.48 -2.68
N ASP A 27 6.61 10.43 -2.79
CA ASP A 27 5.17 10.14 -2.72
C ASP A 27 4.69 9.35 -3.94
N LEU A 28 5.22 9.64 -5.13
CA LEU A 28 4.91 8.89 -6.36
C LEU A 28 5.41 7.44 -6.26
N ASN A 29 6.67 7.25 -5.90
CA ASN A 29 7.25 5.92 -5.73
C ASN A 29 6.56 5.15 -4.59
N GLY A 30 6.29 5.82 -3.46
CA GLY A 30 5.55 5.26 -2.34
C GLY A 30 4.13 4.81 -2.73
N ALA A 31 3.42 5.60 -3.53
CA ALA A 31 2.11 5.24 -4.05
C ALA A 31 2.16 4.03 -4.99
N ALA A 32 3.16 3.97 -5.88
CA ALA A 32 3.35 2.82 -6.77
C ALA A 32 3.66 1.53 -5.99
N VAL A 33 4.57 1.59 -5.01
CA VAL A 33 4.89 0.46 -4.13
C VAL A 33 3.68 0.02 -3.32
N ALA A 34 2.94 0.96 -2.72
CA ALA A 34 1.72 0.66 -1.96
C ALA A 34 0.66 0.00 -2.83
N LEU A 35 0.49 0.43 -4.08
CA LEU A 35 -0.45 -0.18 -5.02
C LEU A 35 -0.07 -1.64 -5.33
N MET A 36 1.21 -1.92 -5.57
CA MET A 36 1.70 -3.30 -5.76
C MET A 36 1.49 -4.15 -4.50
N GLN A 37 1.80 -3.62 -3.32
CA GLN A 37 1.57 -4.34 -2.05
C GLN A 37 0.10 -4.69 -1.83
N LEU A 38 -0.81 -3.77 -2.13
CA LEU A 38 -2.25 -4.02 -2.05
C LEU A 38 -2.70 -5.09 -3.04
N GLN A 39 -2.16 -5.06 -4.27
CA GLN A 39 -2.44 -6.06 -5.28
C GLN A 39 -2.06 -7.46 -4.78
N ASP A 40 -0.84 -7.63 -4.24
CA ASP A 40 -0.35 -8.91 -3.74
C ASP A 40 -1.14 -9.36 -2.50
N THR A 41 -1.28 -8.46 -1.52
CA THR A 41 -1.94 -8.76 -0.23
C THR A 41 -3.40 -9.16 -0.41
N TYR A 42 -4.15 -8.45 -1.27
CA TYR A 42 -5.58 -8.71 -1.48
C TYR A 42 -5.86 -9.56 -2.71
N LYS A 43 -4.82 -10.07 -3.39
CA LYS A 43 -4.93 -10.85 -4.63
C LYS A 43 -5.81 -10.14 -5.66
N LEU A 44 -5.61 -8.83 -5.82
CA LEU A 44 -6.38 -8.03 -6.76
C LEU A 44 -5.99 -8.42 -8.18
N ASP A 45 -6.99 -8.63 -9.03
CA ASP A 45 -6.77 -8.90 -10.43
C ASP A 45 -6.04 -7.71 -11.10
N THR A 46 -4.87 -7.99 -11.68
CA THR A 46 -4.01 -6.97 -12.31
C THR A 46 -4.73 -6.26 -13.45
N HIS A 47 -5.54 -6.99 -14.21
CA HIS A 47 -6.33 -6.44 -15.29
C HIS A 47 -7.38 -5.46 -14.77
N ALA A 48 -8.21 -5.89 -13.83
CA ALA A 48 -9.22 -5.05 -13.18
C ALA A 48 -8.58 -3.79 -12.57
N LEU A 49 -7.47 -3.94 -11.84
CA LEU A 49 -6.77 -2.83 -11.21
C LEU A 49 -6.29 -1.81 -12.25
N ALA A 50 -5.69 -2.28 -13.34
CA ALA A 50 -5.21 -1.43 -14.41
C ALA A 50 -6.34 -0.75 -15.22
N GLU A 51 -7.55 -1.30 -15.20
CA GLU A 51 -8.75 -0.66 -15.73
C GLU A 51 -9.40 0.34 -14.75
N GLY A 52 -8.83 0.50 -13.55
CA GLY A 52 -9.38 1.33 -12.48
C GLY A 52 -10.53 0.68 -11.72
N LYS A 53 -10.67 -0.65 -11.79
CA LYS A 53 -11.66 -1.44 -11.05
C LYS A 53 -11.00 -2.06 -9.81
N VAL A 54 -11.57 -1.80 -8.64
CA VAL A 54 -11.14 -2.38 -7.36
C VAL A 54 -12.32 -3.10 -6.74
N LEU A 55 -12.17 -4.40 -6.45
CA LEU A 55 -13.23 -5.27 -5.94
C LEU A 55 -14.51 -5.21 -6.82
N GLY A 56 -14.33 -5.26 -8.14
CA GLY A 56 -15.42 -5.22 -9.12
C GLY A 56 -16.07 -3.85 -9.35
N ARG A 57 -15.69 -2.80 -8.61
CA ARG A 57 -16.26 -1.45 -8.76
C ARG A 57 -15.27 -0.53 -9.48
N LYS A 58 -15.74 0.23 -10.48
CA LYS A 58 -14.94 1.27 -11.12
C LYS A 58 -14.72 2.41 -10.14
N ARG A 59 -13.49 2.56 -9.66
CA ARG A 59 -13.08 3.55 -8.66
C ARG A 59 -12.16 4.62 -9.25
N SER A 60 -11.45 4.30 -10.33
CA SER A 60 -10.47 5.18 -10.96
C SER A 60 -10.49 5.08 -12.48
N ARG A 61 -9.66 5.91 -13.12
CA ARG A 61 -9.32 5.80 -14.54
C ARG A 61 -8.37 4.63 -14.78
N GLN A 62 -8.22 4.27 -16.05
CA GLN A 62 -7.24 3.29 -16.48
C GLN A 62 -5.83 3.83 -16.25
N LEU A 63 -4.88 2.93 -15.97
CA LEU A 63 -3.47 3.27 -15.76
C LEU A 63 -2.75 3.54 -17.10
N THR A 64 -3.21 4.56 -17.84
CA THR A 64 -2.67 4.96 -19.17
C THR A 64 -2.16 6.40 -19.19
N GLU A 65 -2.05 7.05 -18.02
CA GLU A 65 -1.72 8.47 -17.90
C GLU A 65 -0.41 8.86 -18.59
N ALA A 66 0.61 8.00 -18.56
CA ALA A 66 1.88 8.26 -19.24
C ALA A 66 1.71 8.44 -20.76
N LEU A 67 0.83 7.65 -21.39
CA LEU A 67 0.54 7.79 -22.83
C LEU A 67 -0.31 9.04 -23.09
N ASN A 68 -1.31 9.30 -22.24
CA ASN A 68 -2.21 10.44 -22.39
C ASN A 68 -1.48 11.79 -22.31
N LYS A 69 -0.47 11.90 -21.44
CA LYS A 69 0.27 13.15 -21.22
C LYS A 69 1.49 13.32 -22.10
N PHE A 70 1.95 12.26 -22.78
CA PHE A 70 3.20 12.29 -23.54
C PHE A 70 3.28 13.41 -24.59
N GLU A 71 2.16 13.76 -25.22
CA GLU A 71 2.12 14.84 -26.23
C GLU A 71 2.11 16.25 -25.60
N ASP A 72 1.53 16.38 -24.41
CA ASP A 72 1.34 17.67 -23.72
C ASP A 72 2.51 18.03 -22.79
N GLU A 73 3.40 17.07 -22.49
CA GLU A 73 4.57 17.29 -21.63
C GLU A 73 5.68 18.07 -22.36
N SER A 74 6.04 19.24 -21.81
CA SER A 74 7.13 20.07 -22.32
C SER A 74 8.51 19.43 -22.13
N ASN A 75 8.71 18.74 -21.00
CA ASN A 75 9.95 18.03 -20.68
C ASN A 75 9.71 16.52 -20.68
N LYS A 76 10.01 15.87 -21.81
CA LYS A 76 9.83 14.43 -21.98
C LYS A 76 10.92 13.66 -21.24
N THR A 77 10.56 12.98 -20.15
CA THR A 77 11.48 12.16 -19.33
C THR A 77 11.55 10.70 -19.78
N VAL A 78 10.53 10.23 -20.50
CA VAL A 78 10.42 8.86 -21.03
C VAL A 78 10.16 8.94 -22.53
N THR A 79 10.69 7.99 -23.30
CA THR A 79 10.49 7.98 -24.76
C THR A 79 9.17 7.28 -25.14
N ARG A 80 8.58 7.65 -26.29
CA ARG A 80 7.33 7.03 -26.78
C ARG A 80 7.47 5.52 -26.97
N GLN A 81 8.65 5.07 -27.44
CA GLN A 81 8.97 3.66 -27.64
C GLN A 81 8.91 2.88 -26.30
N ASP A 82 9.42 3.47 -25.20
CA ASP A 82 9.40 2.81 -23.89
C ASP A 82 7.96 2.68 -23.38
N ILE A 83 7.16 3.75 -23.50
CA ILE A 83 5.75 3.75 -23.10
C ILE A 83 4.96 2.68 -23.87
N LEU A 84 5.13 2.63 -25.20
CA LEU A 84 4.48 1.61 -26.03
C LEU A 84 4.96 0.20 -25.68
N GLY A 85 6.25 0.02 -25.40
CA GLY A 85 6.80 -1.26 -24.96
C GLY A 85 6.16 -1.78 -23.68
N TYR A 86 6.11 -0.95 -22.63
CA TYR A 86 5.47 -1.30 -21.36
C TYR A 86 3.96 -1.49 -21.50
N LEU A 87 3.28 -0.65 -22.29
CA LEU A 87 1.84 -0.77 -22.50
C LEU A 87 1.49 -2.04 -23.28
N ALA A 88 2.25 -2.37 -24.33
CA ALA A 88 2.05 -3.58 -25.11
C ALA A 88 2.26 -4.85 -24.25
N PHE A 89 3.35 -4.89 -23.47
CA PHE A 89 3.64 -6.02 -22.58
C PHE A 89 2.57 -6.19 -21.49
N SER A 90 2.19 -5.09 -20.82
CA SER A 90 1.16 -5.14 -19.79
C SER A 90 -0.22 -5.51 -20.36
N THR A 91 -0.57 -5.04 -21.56
CA THR A 91 -1.81 -5.39 -22.26
C THR A 91 -1.84 -6.85 -22.69
N TYR A 92 -0.69 -7.41 -23.05
CA TYR A 92 -0.56 -8.85 -23.29
C TYR A 92 -0.77 -9.65 -22.00
N LYS A 93 -0.13 -9.25 -20.89
CA LYS A 93 -0.27 -9.92 -19.58
C LYS A 93 -1.70 -9.88 -19.04
N LYS A 94 -2.45 -8.84 -19.42
CA LYS A 94 -3.90 -8.70 -19.20
C LYS A 94 -4.76 -9.70 -19.98
N GLY A 95 -4.19 -10.46 -20.92
CA GLY A 95 -4.91 -11.38 -21.80
C GLY A 95 -5.50 -10.74 -23.06
N ASN A 96 -5.38 -9.42 -23.23
CA ASN A 96 -5.85 -8.74 -24.44
C ASN A 96 -4.79 -8.79 -25.55
N VAL A 97 -4.62 -9.98 -26.14
CA VAL A 97 -3.60 -10.24 -27.17
C VAL A 97 -3.80 -9.38 -28.42
N LYS A 98 -5.06 -9.08 -28.79
CA LYS A 98 -5.38 -8.26 -29.98
C LYS A 98 -4.85 -6.83 -29.83
N GLU A 99 -5.13 -6.20 -28.69
CA GLU A 99 -4.66 -4.84 -28.42
C GLU A 99 -3.15 -4.80 -28.22
N ALA A 100 -2.58 -5.80 -27.54
CA ALA A 100 -1.13 -5.91 -27.38
C ALA A 100 -0.40 -6.00 -28.73
N LEU A 101 -0.96 -6.74 -29.69
CA LEU A 101 -0.45 -6.82 -31.05
C LEU A 101 -0.54 -5.46 -31.78
N HIS A 102 -1.66 -4.75 -31.63
CA HIS A 102 -1.80 -3.41 -32.21
C HIS A 102 -0.72 -2.45 -31.69
N LEU A 103 -0.56 -2.36 -30.37
CA LEU A 103 0.45 -1.51 -29.72
C LEU A 103 1.88 -1.90 -30.13
N THR A 104 2.16 -3.19 -30.26
CA THR A 104 3.49 -3.67 -30.68
C THR A 104 3.78 -3.31 -32.14
N ARG A 105 2.77 -3.30 -33.01
CA ARG A 105 2.92 -2.83 -34.40
C ARG A 105 3.18 -1.32 -34.46
N GLU A 106 2.52 -0.53 -33.63
CA GLU A 106 2.82 0.91 -33.52
C GLU A 106 4.26 1.17 -33.04
N LEU A 107 4.77 0.35 -32.12
CA LEU A 107 6.16 0.43 -31.67
C LEU A 107 7.15 0.16 -32.82
N VAL A 108 6.91 -0.86 -33.64
CA VAL A 108 7.79 -1.21 -34.78
C VAL A 108 7.79 -0.14 -35.87
N LYS A 109 6.71 0.62 -36.03
CA LYS A 109 6.70 1.79 -36.95
C LYS A 109 7.70 2.87 -36.53
N ILE A 110 7.96 3.01 -35.23
CA ILE A 110 8.93 3.97 -34.68
C ILE A 110 10.33 3.37 -34.69
N VAL A 111 10.46 2.09 -34.30
CA VAL A 111 11.73 1.38 -34.17
C VAL A 111 11.69 0.07 -34.97
N PRO A 112 12.01 0.10 -36.27
CA PRO A 112 11.87 -1.07 -37.15
C PRO A 112 12.69 -2.28 -36.71
N ASN A 113 13.86 -2.06 -36.09
CA ASN A 113 14.78 -3.12 -35.68
C ASN A 113 14.66 -3.51 -34.18
N HIS A 114 13.50 -3.27 -33.56
CA HIS A 114 13.31 -3.62 -32.16
C HIS A 114 13.20 -5.15 -31.98
N GLN A 115 14.31 -5.78 -31.54
CA GLN A 115 14.47 -7.24 -31.47
C GLN A 115 13.32 -7.95 -30.72
N HIS A 116 12.89 -7.42 -29.56
CA HIS A 116 11.79 -8.02 -28.80
C HIS A 116 10.40 -7.81 -29.42
N ALA A 117 10.14 -6.66 -30.05
CA ALA A 117 8.83 -6.34 -30.60
C ALA A 117 8.50 -7.22 -31.81
N LEU A 118 9.49 -7.45 -32.68
CA LEU A 118 9.36 -8.37 -33.83
C LEU A 118 9.09 -9.82 -33.37
N GLY A 119 9.74 -10.26 -32.28
CA GLY A 119 9.47 -11.55 -31.66
C GLY A 119 8.05 -11.64 -31.08
N ASN A 120 7.63 -10.61 -30.34
CA ASN A 120 6.31 -10.54 -29.72
C ASN A 120 5.17 -10.56 -30.77
N ILE A 121 5.33 -9.87 -31.91
CA ILE A 121 4.34 -9.89 -33.00
C ILE A 121 4.10 -11.33 -33.47
N LYS A 122 5.17 -12.07 -33.80
CA LYS A 122 5.06 -13.47 -34.24
C LYS A 122 4.38 -14.35 -33.19
N GLN A 123 4.72 -14.13 -31.91
CA GLN A 123 4.11 -14.85 -30.80
C GLN A 123 2.61 -14.52 -30.65
N TYR A 124 2.24 -13.24 -30.67
CA TYR A 124 0.85 -12.81 -30.51
C TYR A 124 -0.03 -13.24 -31.68
N GLU A 125 0.47 -13.16 -32.91
CA GLU A 125 -0.22 -13.68 -34.09
C GLU A 125 -0.46 -15.19 -33.97
N LYS A 126 0.57 -15.95 -33.54
CA LYS A 126 0.42 -17.38 -33.27
C LYS A 126 -0.62 -17.66 -32.18
N LEU A 127 -0.62 -16.89 -31.08
CA LEU A 127 -1.58 -17.06 -29.99
C LEU A 127 -3.02 -16.75 -30.43
N LEU A 128 -3.22 -15.73 -31.26
CA LEU A 128 -4.53 -15.40 -31.83
C LEU A 128 -5.03 -16.48 -32.78
N LEU A 129 -4.13 -17.12 -33.53
CA LEU A 129 -4.46 -18.29 -34.37
C LEU A 129 -4.75 -19.54 -33.53
N GLN A 130 -4.19 -19.64 -32.33
CA GLN A 130 -4.36 -20.75 -31.39
C GLN A 130 -5.50 -20.52 -30.39
N GLN A 131 -6.26 -19.43 -30.46
CA GLN A 131 -7.38 -19.14 -29.55
C GLN A 131 -8.58 -20.08 -29.81
N GLY A 132 -8.41 -21.28 -29.27
CA GLY A 132 -9.36 -22.33 -28.91
C GLY A 132 -8.82 -23.23 -27.78
N ILE A 133 -7.62 -22.95 -27.22
CA ILE A 133 -7.02 -23.70 -26.12
C ILE A 133 -6.42 -22.72 -25.10
N SER A 134 -6.84 -22.82 -23.84
CA SER A 134 -6.33 -22.05 -22.71
C SER A 134 -4.83 -22.30 -22.49
N LEU A 135 -4.03 -21.25 -22.49
CA LEU A 135 -2.62 -21.29 -22.12
C LEU A 135 -2.45 -20.56 -20.78
N GLU A 136 -2.50 -21.34 -19.70
CA GLU A 136 -2.07 -20.92 -18.37
C GLU A 136 -0.59 -20.46 -18.41
N PRO A 137 -0.22 -19.36 -17.74
CA PRO A 137 1.17 -18.96 -17.62
C PRO A 137 1.96 -20.00 -16.82
N LYS A 138 3.05 -20.55 -17.40
CA LYS A 138 4.04 -21.33 -16.65
C LYS A 138 4.74 -20.42 -15.63
N GLU A 139 4.39 -20.58 -14.36
CA GLU A 139 5.18 -20.05 -13.24
C GLU A 139 6.54 -20.76 -13.20
N THR A 140 7.61 -19.98 -13.21
CA THR A 140 8.98 -20.46 -13.02
C THR A 140 9.24 -20.90 -11.58
N ALA A 141 10.06 -21.95 -11.46
CA ALA A 141 10.34 -22.74 -10.27
C ALA A 141 10.57 -21.97 -8.95
N GLU A 142 10.04 -22.54 -7.86
CA GLU A 142 10.16 -22.04 -6.49
C GLU A 142 11.62 -22.04 -5.96
N PRO A 143 12.04 -21.02 -5.17
CA PRO A 143 13.34 -21.01 -4.53
C PRO A 143 13.36 -21.70 -3.14
N ASN A 144 14.58 -22.06 -2.73
CA ASN A 144 15.06 -22.74 -1.50
C ASN A 144 14.20 -22.73 -0.21
N LEU A 145 14.39 -23.75 0.63
CA LEU A 145 13.65 -24.03 1.89
C LEU A 145 13.61 -22.85 2.91
N THR A 146 14.62 -21.99 2.94
CA THR A 146 14.66 -20.76 3.76
C THR A 146 13.75 -19.65 3.21
N HIS A 147 13.59 -19.57 1.90
CA HIS A 147 12.58 -18.73 1.26
C HIS A 147 11.16 -19.24 1.57
N LYS A 148 10.99 -20.56 1.75
CA LYS A 148 9.68 -21.17 2.03
C LYS A 148 9.10 -20.77 3.40
N LEU A 149 9.89 -20.86 4.47
CA LEU A 149 9.48 -20.40 5.80
C LEU A 149 9.16 -18.89 5.82
N ARG A 150 9.98 -18.07 5.16
CA ARG A 150 9.75 -16.62 5.02
C ARG A 150 8.49 -16.32 4.20
N LYS A 151 8.21 -17.12 3.17
CA LYS A 151 6.99 -17.05 2.33
C LYS A 151 5.76 -17.46 3.13
N ASP A 152 5.84 -18.45 4.02
CA ASP A 152 4.72 -18.91 4.85
C ASP A 152 4.30 -17.85 5.89
N HIS A 153 5.27 -17.19 6.54
CA HIS A 153 4.98 -16.08 7.46
C HIS A 153 4.30 -14.91 6.75
N TRP A 154 4.82 -14.52 5.59
CA TRP A 154 4.25 -13.44 4.78
C TRP A 154 2.86 -13.81 4.23
N ASN A 155 2.67 -15.04 3.77
CA ASN A 155 1.39 -15.56 3.29
C ASN A 155 0.32 -15.56 4.39
N ASN A 156 0.66 -15.95 5.62
CA ASN A 156 -0.27 -15.87 6.75
C ASN A 156 -0.62 -14.42 7.10
N TYR A 157 0.36 -13.51 7.06
CA TYR A 157 0.10 -12.09 7.23
C TYR A 157 -0.90 -11.56 6.19
N GLU A 158 -0.69 -11.87 4.92
CA GLU A 158 -1.59 -11.45 3.84
C GLU A 158 -3.00 -12.04 3.98
N LYS A 159 -3.12 -13.33 4.39
CA LYS A 159 -4.40 -13.97 4.71
C LYS A 159 -5.15 -13.22 5.81
N LEU A 160 -4.46 -12.84 6.88
CA LEU A 160 -5.06 -12.07 7.98
C LEU A 160 -5.51 -10.68 7.51
N CYS A 161 -4.75 -10.00 6.64
CA CYS A 161 -5.18 -8.74 6.03
C CYS A 161 -6.46 -8.87 5.19
N ARG A 162 -6.69 -10.04 4.59
CA ARG A 162 -7.95 -10.36 3.87
C ARG A 162 -9.11 -10.74 4.81
N GLY A 163 -8.87 -10.81 6.12
CA GLY A 163 -9.87 -11.23 7.11
C GLY A 163 -10.04 -12.75 7.21
N GLU A 164 -9.14 -13.55 6.64
CA GLU A 164 -9.18 -15.00 6.80
C GLU A 164 -8.87 -15.38 8.26
N LYS A 165 -9.71 -16.24 8.84
CA LYS A 165 -9.49 -16.74 10.20
C LYS A 165 -8.44 -17.85 10.19
N LEU A 166 -7.27 -17.56 10.74
CA LEU A 166 -6.18 -18.54 10.88
C LEU A 166 -6.11 -19.20 12.26
N MET A 167 -6.84 -18.68 13.24
CA MET A 167 -6.82 -19.22 14.61
C MET A 167 -7.68 -20.48 14.70
N ASP A 168 -7.19 -21.51 15.39
CA ASP A 168 -7.97 -22.71 15.69
C ASP A 168 -9.22 -22.30 16.51
N PRO A 169 -10.44 -22.72 16.09
CA PRO A 169 -11.67 -22.44 16.82
C PRO A 169 -11.62 -22.84 18.31
N LYS A 170 -10.86 -23.87 18.67
CA LYS A 170 -10.66 -24.29 20.07
C LYS A 170 -9.88 -23.26 20.89
N ILE A 171 -8.95 -22.55 20.26
CA ILE A 171 -8.20 -21.46 20.91
C ILE A 171 -9.08 -20.22 20.97
N GLU A 172 -9.74 -19.86 19.86
CA GLU A 172 -10.64 -18.70 19.78
C GLU A 172 -11.75 -18.77 20.84
N ALA A 173 -12.35 -19.95 21.04
CA ALA A 173 -13.39 -20.19 22.03
C ALA A 173 -12.94 -19.99 23.49
N ARG A 174 -11.63 -19.98 23.76
CA ARG A 174 -11.08 -19.75 25.10
C ARG A 174 -10.85 -18.28 25.41
N LEU A 175 -10.80 -17.41 24.39
CA LEU A 175 -10.58 -15.98 24.55
C LEU A 175 -11.77 -15.33 25.25
N ARG A 176 -11.50 -14.36 26.13
CA ARG A 176 -12.52 -13.67 26.91
C ARG A 176 -12.36 -12.15 26.85
N CYS A 177 -13.48 -11.45 26.94
CA CYS A 177 -13.53 -10.01 27.19
C CYS A 177 -13.92 -9.76 28.64
N ARG A 178 -13.24 -8.84 29.32
CA ARG A 178 -13.47 -8.54 30.74
C ARG A 178 -13.27 -7.06 31.03
N TYR A 179 -13.98 -6.58 32.05
CA TYR A 179 -13.68 -5.31 32.68
C TYR A 179 -12.58 -5.54 33.72
N VAL A 180 -11.46 -4.83 33.60
CA VAL A 180 -10.33 -4.98 34.51
C VAL A 180 -10.07 -3.69 35.27
N THR A 181 -9.92 -3.80 36.58
CA THR A 181 -9.62 -2.67 37.46
C THR A 181 -8.15 -2.63 37.87
N ASN A 182 -7.43 -3.76 37.77
CA ASN A 182 -6.02 -3.91 38.16
C ASN A 182 -5.69 -3.38 39.57
N ASN A 183 -6.68 -3.32 40.46
CA ASN A 183 -6.58 -2.72 41.79
C ASN A 183 -6.11 -1.25 41.77
N VAL A 184 -6.44 -0.53 40.71
CA VAL A 184 -6.15 0.89 40.55
C VAL A 184 -7.39 1.67 40.97
N PRO A 185 -7.28 2.63 41.93
CA PRO A 185 -8.42 3.41 42.42
C PRO A 185 -9.32 3.96 41.31
N LEU A 186 -8.72 4.54 40.27
CA LEU A 186 -9.43 5.13 39.13
C LEU A 186 -10.28 4.10 38.36
N PHE A 187 -9.77 2.88 38.20
CA PHE A 187 -10.45 1.86 37.40
C PHE A 187 -11.55 1.12 38.15
N PHE A 188 -11.76 1.36 39.45
CA PHE A 188 -12.99 0.91 40.12
C PHE A 188 -14.22 1.70 39.66
N ILE A 189 -14.03 2.98 39.32
CA ILE A 189 -15.10 3.85 38.81
C ILE A 189 -15.24 3.66 37.29
N GLN A 190 -14.11 3.55 36.58
CA GLN A 190 -14.09 3.34 35.13
C GLN A 190 -13.18 2.16 34.76
N PRO A 191 -13.68 0.92 34.85
CA PRO A 191 -12.91 -0.27 34.51
C PRO A 191 -12.47 -0.27 33.04
N LEU A 192 -11.25 -0.77 32.78
CA LEU A 192 -10.73 -0.92 31.43
C LEU A 192 -11.45 -2.07 30.72
N LYS A 193 -11.84 -1.83 29.46
CA LYS A 193 -12.42 -2.85 28.58
C LYS A 193 -11.29 -3.65 27.92
N MET A 194 -10.99 -4.83 28.44
CA MET A 194 -9.91 -5.69 27.94
C MET A 194 -10.48 -6.87 27.14
N GLU A 195 -9.91 -7.11 25.97
CA GLU A 195 -10.17 -8.26 25.12
C GLU A 195 -8.90 -9.11 25.00
N GLU A 196 -9.00 -10.41 25.27
CA GLU A 196 -7.93 -11.38 24.99
C GLU A 196 -7.88 -11.66 23.48
N ALA A 197 -6.84 -11.19 22.79
CA ALA A 197 -6.65 -11.42 21.36
C ALA A 197 -5.80 -12.66 21.07
N PHE A 198 -4.91 -13.04 22.00
CA PHE A 198 -4.13 -14.28 21.89
C PHE A 198 -3.63 -14.76 23.25
N LEU A 199 -3.49 -16.07 23.42
CA LEU A 199 -3.08 -16.67 24.70
C LEU A 199 -1.57 -16.93 24.81
N LYS A 200 -0.87 -17.14 23.68
CA LYS A 200 0.58 -17.44 23.69
C LYS A 200 1.28 -17.03 22.39
N PRO A 201 1.94 -15.85 22.32
CA PRO A 201 2.13 -14.91 23.43
C PRO A 201 0.80 -14.27 23.86
N LEU A 202 0.75 -13.83 25.11
CA LEU A 202 -0.41 -13.11 25.63
C LEU A 202 -0.54 -11.77 24.91
N LEU A 203 -1.68 -11.56 24.25
CA LEU A 203 -2.02 -10.33 23.55
C LEU A 203 -3.38 -9.85 24.05
N PHE A 204 -3.44 -8.58 24.46
CA PHE A 204 -4.67 -7.92 24.88
C PHE A 204 -4.94 -6.69 24.03
N ILE A 205 -6.23 -6.45 23.77
CA ILE A 205 -6.72 -5.21 23.16
C ILE A 205 -7.51 -4.46 24.23
N TYR A 206 -7.11 -3.22 24.51
CA TYR A 206 -7.85 -2.34 25.39
C TYR A 206 -8.70 -1.38 24.57
N HIS A 207 -10.00 -1.39 24.80
CA HIS A 207 -10.96 -0.59 24.04
C HIS A 207 -11.25 0.74 24.72
N ASN A 208 -11.33 1.80 23.92
CA ASN A 208 -11.71 3.15 24.35
C ASN A 208 -10.80 3.73 25.47
N VAL A 209 -9.51 3.43 25.42
CA VAL A 209 -8.52 3.97 26.37
C VAL A 209 -8.26 5.46 26.14
N ILE A 210 -8.37 5.90 24.88
CA ILE A 210 -8.19 7.28 24.44
C ILE A 210 -9.44 7.64 23.64
N ASN A 211 -10.07 8.77 23.94
CA ASN A 211 -11.27 9.21 23.25
C ASN A 211 -10.94 9.97 21.94
N ASP A 212 -11.96 10.22 21.11
CA ASP A 212 -11.76 10.85 19.79
C ASP A 212 -11.19 12.28 19.85
N GLU A 213 -11.54 13.06 20.88
CA GLU A 213 -11.02 14.41 21.08
C GLU A 213 -9.53 14.38 21.43
N GLU A 214 -9.15 13.49 22.36
CA GLU A 214 -7.77 13.24 22.74
C GLU A 214 -6.94 12.77 21.54
N ILE A 215 -7.48 11.84 20.74
CA ILE A 215 -6.85 11.37 19.50
C ILE A 215 -6.59 12.54 18.55
N ASN A 216 -7.54 13.47 18.42
CA ASN A 216 -7.38 14.63 17.54
C ASN A 216 -6.30 15.60 18.04
N ILE A 217 -6.17 15.79 19.35
CA ILE A 217 -5.09 16.59 19.94
C ILE A 217 -3.73 15.93 19.66
N VAL A 218 -3.60 14.62 19.90
CA VAL A 218 -2.36 13.87 19.61
C VAL A 218 -1.98 13.99 18.13
N LYS A 219 -2.95 13.88 17.20
CA LYS A 219 -2.71 14.08 15.77
C LYS A 219 -2.19 15.48 15.47
N LYS A 220 -2.79 16.53 16.05
CA LYS A 220 -2.34 17.93 15.85
C LYS A 220 -0.91 18.16 16.34
N LEU A 221 -0.54 17.57 17.48
CA LEU A 221 0.81 17.64 18.03
C LEU A 221 1.84 16.87 17.19
N ALA A 222 1.45 15.69 16.68
CA ALA A 222 2.34 14.81 15.91
C ALA A 222 2.59 15.27 14.47
N GLN A 223 1.55 15.76 13.78
CA GLN A 223 1.60 16.14 12.36
C GLN A 223 2.78 17.03 11.94
N PRO A 224 3.11 18.13 12.66
CA PRO A 224 4.23 18.99 12.26
C PRO A 224 5.60 18.29 12.38
N ASN A 225 5.69 17.24 13.19
CA ASN A 225 6.93 16.54 13.52
C ASN A 225 7.10 15.22 12.77
N PHE A 226 6.19 14.88 11.84
CA PHE A 226 6.28 13.64 11.08
C PHE A 226 7.54 13.59 10.22
N LYS A 227 8.38 12.58 10.49
CA LYS A 227 9.58 12.27 9.71
C LYS A 227 9.50 10.85 9.18
N ARG A 228 10.19 10.60 8.07
CA ARG A 228 10.34 9.25 7.52
C ARG A 228 10.99 8.36 8.57
N ILE A 229 10.42 7.17 8.78
CA ILE A 229 10.95 6.25 9.77
C ILE A 229 12.15 5.52 9.18
N THR A 230 13.24 5.55 9.92
CA THR A 230 14.48 4.85 9.61
C THR A 230 14.58 3.55 10.40
N VAL A 231 15.38 2.62 9.89
CA VAL A 231 15.83 1.43 10.63
C VAL A 231 17.33 1.49 10.81
N THR A 232 17.80 0.92 11.91
CA THR A 232 19.24 0.77 12.16
C THR A 232 19.74 -0.42 11.36
N GLU A 233 20.65 -0.18 10.41
CA GLU A 233 21.32 -1.24 9.67
C GLU A 233 22.26 -2.03 10.59
N LYS A 234 22.21 -3.36 10.52
CA LYS A 234 22.96 -4.23 11.46
C LYS A 234 24.47 -4.14 11.27
N ASP A 235 24.93 -3.95 10.04
CA ASP A 235 26.36 -4.01 9.69
C ASP A 235 27.07 -2.68 9.96
N THR A 236 26.39 -1.56 9.71
CA THR A 236 26.99 -0.21 9.82
C THR A 236 26.49 0.59 11.03
N GLY A 237 25.40 0.16 11.67
CA GLY A 237 24.73 0.90 12.74
C GLY A 237 24.05 2.19 12.27
N ARG A 238 24.04 2.47 10.96
CA ARG A 238 23.46 3.72 10.42
C ARG A 238 21.94 3.64 10.36
N SER A 239 21.32 4.79 10.56
CA SER A 239 19.88 4.95 10.34
C SER A 239 19.62 5.10 8.85
N VAL A 240 19.01 4.09 8.24
CA VAL A 240 18.69 4.05 6.81
C VAL A 240 17.19 4.04 6.60
N GLU A 241 16.74 4.72 5.56
CA GLU A 241 15.36 4.64 5.10
C GLU A 241 15.16 3.34 4.32
N VAL A 242 14.08 2.62 4.62
CA VAL A 242 13.75 1.36 3.96
C VAL A 242 12.52 1.50 3.08
N GLN A 243 12.54 0.79 1.95
CA GLN A 243 11.47 0.83 0.96
C GLN A 243 10.22 0.06 1.40
N TYR A 244 10.36 -0.95 2.26
CA TYR A 244 9.21 -1.73 2.76
C TYR A 244 8.40 -1.00 3.84
N ARG A 245 8.89 0.12 4.39
CA ARG A 245 8.19 0.93 5.40
C ARG A 245 8.13 2.38 4.95
N ILE A 246 6.97 2.77 4.40
CA ILE A 246 6.72 4.12 3.87
C ILE A 246 6.05 5.07 4.86
N SER A 247 5.76 4.60 6.08
CA SER A 247 5.12 5.40 7.13
C SER A 247 6.03 6.52 7.62
N LYS A 248 5.46 7.70 7.88
CA LYS A 248 6.07 8.78 8.65
C LYS A 248 5.58 8.70 10.11
N ALA A 249 6.45 8.99 11.07
CA ALA A 249 6.09 9.03 12.49
C ALA A 249 6.75 10.22 13.20
N ALA A 250 6.19 10.56 14.35
CA ALA A 250 6.67 11.59 15.26
C ALA A 250 6.75 10.99 16.66
N PHE A 251 7.70 11.46 17.44
CA PHE A 251 7.84 11.12 18.85
C PHE A 251 7.44 12.35 19.66
N LEU A 252 6.45 12.19 20.54
CA LEU A 252 6.00 13.23 21.45
C LEU A 252 6.51 12.90 22.85
N LYS A 253 7.15 13.87 23.51
CA LYS A 253 7.62 13.72 24.89
C LYS A 253 6.49 14.06 25.87
N ASP A 254 6.51 13.41 27.04
CA ASP A 254 5.55 13.65 28.12
C ASP A 254 5.45 15.13 28.55
N SER A 255 6.55 15.88 28.43
CA SER A 255 6.60 17.30 28.77
C SER A 255 5.94 18.23 27.76
N GLU A 256 5.59 17.75 26.56
CA GLU A 256 5.06 18.60 25.48
C GLU A 256 3.60 18.98 25.70
N HIS A 257 2.82 18.13 26.36
CA HIS A 257 1.40 18.39 26.61
C HIS A 257 0.87 17.48 27.73
N GLU A 258 0.01 18.02 28.61
CA GLU A 258 -0.57 17.27 29.74
C GLU A 258 -1.30 15.99 29.31
N LEU A 259 -2.04 16.05 28.20
CA LEU A 259 -2.66 14.87 27.59
C LEU A 259 -1.65 13.74 27.25
N ILE A 260 -0.46 14.07 26.76
CA ILE A 260 0.55 13.04 26.42
C ILE A 260 1.01 12.34 27.70
N LEU A 261 1.28 13.11 28.76
CA LEU A 261 1.57 12.57 30.08
C LEU A 261 0.42 11.72 30.63
N LYS A 262 -0.84 12.15 30.45
CA LYS A 262 -2.03 11.38 30.87
C LYS A 262 -2.11 10.04 30.13
N VAL A 263 -1.92 10.03 28.81
CA VAL A 263 -1.92 8.81 27.99
C VAL A 263 -0.78 7.88 28.39
N ALA A 264 0.43 8.42 28.62
CA ALA A 264 1.59 7.66 29.08
C ALA A 264 1.32 7.00 30.45
N LYS A 265 0.80 7.76 31.42
CA LYS A 265 0.38 7.23 32.73
C LYS A 265 -0.69 6.16 32.60
N THR A 266 -1.73 6.39 31.79
CA THR A 266 -2.80 5.40 31.55
C THR A 266 -2.25 4.11 30.96
N THR A 267 -1.32 4.21 30.02
CA THR A 267 -0.62 3.05 29.43
C THR A 267 0.22 2.32 30.49
N GLN A 268 0.97 3.05 31.32
CA GLN A 268 1.76 2.45 32.39
C GLN A 268 0.90 1.74 33.44
N THR A 269 -0.22 2.36 33.83
CA THR A 269 -1.14 1.82 34.83
C THR A 269 -1.95 0.62 34.30
N SER A 270 -2.24 0.57 33.00
CA SER A 270 -2.90 -0.58 32.37
C SER A 270 -1.96 -1.76 32.11
N THR A 271 -0.64 -1.54 32.04
CA THR A 271 0.35 -2.57 31.62
C THR A 271 1.00 -3.36 32.76
N PHE A 272 0.51 -3.30 34.00
CA PHE A 272 1.23 -3.93 35.13
C PHE A 272 1.15 -5.47 35.19
N LYS A 273 2.32 -6.02 35.57
CA LYS A 273 2.73 -7.42 35.73
C LYS A 273 1.57 -8.43 35.88
N LEU A 274 1.32 -9.17 34.80
CA LEU A 274 0.94 -10.58 34.93
C LEU A 274 2.03 -11.26 35.77
N LYS A 275 1.84 -11.33 37.09
CA LYS A 275 2.56 -12.30 37.90
C LYS A 275 2.27 -13.65 37.25
N ARG A 276 3.33 -14.29 36.74
CA ARG A 276 3.29 -15.71 36.41
C ARG A 276 2.82 -16.50 37.62
#